data_AF-V4AGV3-F1
#
_entry.id   AF-V4AGV3-F1
#
_cell.length_a   1.000
_cell.length_b   1.000
_cell.length_c   1.000
_cell.angle_alpha   90.00
_cell.angle_beta   90.00
_cell.angle_gamma   90.00
#
_symmetry.space_group_name_H-M   'P 1'
#
loop_
_entity.id
_entity.type
_entity.pdbx_description
1 polymer ?
#
loop_
_entity_poly.entity_id
_entity_poly.type
_entity_poly.pdbx_seq_one_letter_code
_entity_poly.pdbx_strand_id
1 'polypeptide(L)'
;MTDNGWRTRDGSLADYFFGGVKGQMNCACKVDNSCYSGLNCNCNADDHVIREDEGFSAYKDDLPVTAFLNGDTGMTLQRIMLSLH
;
A
#
# COMPACT_ATOMS: atom_id res chain seq x y z
N MET A 1 -13.94 -12.06 -0.88
CA MET A 1 -13.69 -10.68 -1.32
C MET A 1 -12.57 -10.16 -0.44
N THR A 2 -11.32 -10.63 -0.54
CA THR A 2 -10.43 -10.99 -1.68
C THR A 2 -10.02 -9.78 -2.50
N ASP A 3 -8.73 -9.44 -2.38
CA ASP A 3 -7.93 -8.40 -3.04
C ASP A 3 -7.95 -7.00 -2.38
N ASN A 4 -6.98 -6.74 -1.50
CA ASN A 4 -6.56 -5.40 -1.07
C ASN A 4 -5.17 -5.11 -1.67
N GLY A 5 -4.98 -3.94 -2.27
CA GLY A 5 -3.73 -3.54 -2.91
C GLY A 5 -3.96 -2.92 -4.29
N TRP A 6 -3.00 -3.09 -5.19
CA TRP A 6 -3.09 -2.56 -6.55
C TRP A 6 -2.72 -3.63 -7.57
N ARG A 7 -3.27 -3.51 -8.78
CA ARG A 7 -3.04 -4.43 -9.88
C ARG A 7 -1.94 -3.90 -10.80
N THR A 8 -0.99 -4.76 -11.15
CA THR A 8 0.11 -4.43 -12.05
C THR A 8 -0.34 -4.46 -13.51
N ARG A 9 0.58 -4.20 -14.45
CA ARG A 9 0.34 -4.22 -15.91
C ARG A 9 -0.31 -5.51 -16.40
N ASP A 10 0.10 -6.67 -15.88
CA ASP A 10 -0.42 -7.98 -16.31
C ASP A 10 -1.75 -8.37 -15.61
N GLY A 11 -2.26 -7.48 -14.74
CA GLY A 11 -3.48 -7.71 -13.97
C GLY A 11 -3.28 -8.59 -12.74
N SER A 12 -2.04 -8.96 -12.37
CA SER A 12 -1.73 -9.59 -11.08
C SER A 12 -1.87 -8.60 -9.92
N LEU A 13 -2.16 -9.11 -8.72
CA LEU A 13 -2.11 -8.31 -7.50
C LEU A 13 -0.65 -8.11 -7.11
N ALA A 14 -0.25 -6.85 -6.91
CA ALA A 14 1.10 -6.53 -6.47
C ALA A 14 1.36 -7.12 -5.07
N ASP A 15 2.59 -7.57 -4.85
CA ASP A 15 3.05 -8.15 -3.59
C ASP A 15 3.83 -7.15 -2.71
N TYR A 16 3.61 -5.86 -2.94
CA TYR A 16 4.22 -4.72 -2.24
C TYR A 16 3.37 -3.45 -2.45
N PHE A 17 3.50 -2.46 -1.56
CA PHE A 17 2.98 -1.11 -1.79
C PHE A 17 4.08 -0.20 -2.34
N PHE A 18 3.74 0.96 -2.89
CA PHE A 18 4.74 1.87 -3.44
C PHE A 18 5.83 2.23 -2.42
N GLY A 19 7.09 2.26 -2.88
CA GLY A 19 8.29 2.40 -2.04
C GLY A 19 8.67 1.18 -1.21
N GLY A 20 7.84 0.13 -1.17
CA GLY A 20 8.15 -1.15 -0.53
C GLY A 20 9.06 -2.06 -1.35
N VAL A 21 9.37 -3.22 -0.79
CA VAL A 21 10.20 -4.27 -1.40
C VAL A 21 9.31 -5.36 -1.98
N LYS A 22 9.49 -5.68 -3.26
CA LYS A 22 8.81 -6.79 -3.94
C LYS A 22 8.86 -8.09 -3.13
N GLY A 23 7.74 -8.79 -3.07
CA GLY A 23 7.58 -10.06 -2.35
C GLY A 23 7.48 -9.96 -0.83
N GLN A 24 7.54 -8.76 -0.25
CA GLN A 24 7.50 -8.59 1.21
C GLN A 24 6.18 -8.04 1.76
N MET A 25 5.26 -7.64 0.88
CA MET A 25 3.97 -7.04 1.26
C MET A 25 4.14 -5.93 2.30
N ASN A 26 4.98 -4.94 1.98
CA ASN A 26 5.30 -3.81 2.84
C ASN A 26 5.24 -2.47 2.10
N CYS A 27 5.29 -1.39 2.88
CA CYS A 27 5.26 0.00 2.43
C CYS A 27 6.64 0.65 2.60
N ALA A 28 6.82 1.86 2.05
CA ALA A 28 8.08 2.60 2.15
C ALA A 28 8.55 2.78 3.60
N CYS A 29 7.63 3.02 4.54
CA CYS A 29 7.97 3.22 5.96
C CYS A 29 8.63 1.99 6.60
N LYS A 30 8.49 0.79 6.00
CA LYS A 30 9.14 -0.42 6.50
C LYS A 30 10.61 -0.45 6.11
N VAL A 31 10.93 0.13 4.95
CA VAL A 31 12.29 0.19 4.41
C VAL A 31 13.17 1.12 5.26
N ASP A 32 12.63 2.26 5.70
CA ASP A 32 13.35 3.23 6.54
C ASP A 32 13.11 3.06 8.06
N ASN A 33 12.32 2.05 8.45
CA ASN A 33 11.91 1.77 9.83
C ASN A 33 11.09 2.90 10.50
N SER A 34 10.38 3.71 9.72
CA SER A 34 9.49 4.76 10.23
C SER A 34 8.05 4.30 10.48
N CYS A 35 7.65 3.09 10.08
CA CYS A 35 6.29 2.61 10.34
C CYS A 35 5.99 2.56 11.84
N TYR A 36 4.75 2.89 12.20
CA TYR A 36 4.26 2.79 13.56
C TYR A 36 4.51 1.38 14.14
N SER A 37 5.11 1.32 15.33
CA SER A 37 5.38 0.06 16.05
C SER A 37 6.15 -1.01 15.23
N GLY A 38 6.91 -0.60 14.20
CA GLY A 38 7.67 -1.50 13.34
C GLY A 38 6.81 -2.37 12.40
N LEU A 39 5.54 -1.99 12.18
CA LEU A 39 4.62 -2.66 11.27
C LEU A 39 5.13 -2.64 9.81
N ASN A 40 4.52 -3.46 8.94
CA ASN A 40 4.88 -3.50 7.52
C ASN A 40 4.34 -2.29 6.72
N CYS A 41 3.23 -1.72 7.17
CA CYS A 41 2.59 -0.52 6.63
C CYS A 41 1.89 0.21 7.79
N ASN A 42 1.76 1.52 7.70
CA ASN A 42 1.04 2.31 8.69
C ASN A 42 -0.47 2.01 8.68
N CYS A 43 -1.04 1.68 7.53
CA CYS A 43 -2.46 1.29 7.41
C CYS A 43 -2.82 0.02 8.19
N ASN A 44 -1.83 -0.77 8.64
CA ASN A 44 -2.03 -1.97 9.45
C ASN A 44 -2.18 -1.67 10.96
N ALA A 45 -2.07 -0.41 11.40
CA ALA A 45 -2.04 -0.06 12.82
C ALA A 45 -3.39 -0.27 13.55
N ASP A 46 -4.51 -0.18 12.84
CA ASP A 46 -5.89 -0.36 13.35
C ASP A 46 -6.16 0.34 14.70
N ASP A 47 -5.57 1.52 14.90
CA ASP A 47 -5.56 2.25 16.17
C ASP A 47 -6.44 3.50 16.15
N HIS A 48 -7.30 3.65 15.14
CA HIS A 48 -8.18 4.79 14.92
C HIS A 48 -7.43 6.14 14.78
N VAL A 49 -6.13 6.11 14.48
CA VAL A 49 -5.34 7.30 14.14
C VAL A 49 -5.15 7.35 12.63
N ILE A 50 -5.31 8.53 12.03
CA ILE A 50 -4.97 8.72 10.62
C ILE A 50 -3.46 8.59 10.47
N ARG A 51 -3.04 7.62 9.66
CA ARG A 51 -1.64 7.39 9.31
C ARG A 51 -1.56 7.22 7.81
N GLU A 52 -0.48 7.71 7.23
CA GLU A 52 -0.29 7.77 5.79
C GLU A 52 0.90 6.89 5.41
N ASP A 53 0.75 6.17 4.29
CA ASP A 53 1.83 5.46 3.61
C ASP A 53 2.02 6.14 2.25
N GLU A 54 3.24 6.61 1.97
CA GLU A 54 3.60 7.22 0.70
C GLU A 54 4.83 6.52 0.12
N GLY A 55 4.94 6.51 -1.21
CA GLY A 55 6.11 5.96 -1.88
C GLY A 55 6.01 6.03 -3.39
N PHE A 56 7.15 5.82 -4.05
CA PHE A 56 7.23 5.75 -5.51
C PHE A 56 7.27 4.30 -5.98
N SER A 57 6.70 4.01 -7.14
CA SER A 57 6.89 2.70 -7.76
C SER A 57 8.34 2.57 -8.28
N ALA A 58 9.15 1.75 -7.59
CA ALA A 58 10.52 1.47 -7.99
C ALA A 58 10.60 0.47 -9.17
N TYR A 59 9.54 -0.30 -9.42
CA TYR A 59 9.54 -1.40 -10.38
C TYR A 59 8.66 -1.05 -11.58
N LYS A 60 9.30 -0.52 -12.62
CA LYS A 60 8.62 0.00 -13.82
C LYS A 60 7.89 -1.06 -14.63
N ASP A 61 8.34 -2.31 -14.56
CA ASP A 61 7.73 -3.42 -15.32
C ASP A 61 6.30 -3.72 -14.86
N ASP A 62 5.98 -3.40 -13.60
CA ASP A 62 4.66 -3.61 -13.00
C ASP A 62 3.69 -2.45 -13.29
N LEU A 63 4.20 -1.32 -13.79
CA LEU A 63 3.40 -0.18 -14.22
C LEU A 63 2.89 -0.39 -15.65
N PRO A 64 1.74 0.19 -16.05
CA PRO A 64 0.88 1.06 -15.24
C PRO A 64 0.08 0.29 -14.21
N VAL A 65 -0.32 0.98 -13.15
CA VAL A 65 -1.34 0.46 -12.24
C VAL A 65 -2.66 0.35 -13.00
N THR A 66 -3.27 -0.83 -12.99
CA THR A 66 -4.49 -1.11 -13.74
C THR A 66 -5.75 -1.07 -12.88
N ALA A 67 -5.62 -1.28 -11.57
CA ALA A 67 -6.69 -1.11 -10.59
C ALA A 67 -6.11 -0.84 -9.20
N PHE A 68 -6.87 -0.15 -8.37
CA PHE A 68 -6.64 -0.08 -6.93
C PHE A 68 -7.82 -0.73 -6.22
N LEU A 69 -7.54 -1.64 -5.30
CA LEU A 69 -8.51 -2.50 -4.65
C LEU A 69 -8.39 -2.27 -3.15
N ASN A 70 -9.50 -1.86 -2.53
CA ASN A 70 -9.55 -1.66 -1.10
C ASN A 70 -10.82 -2.28 -0.53
N GLY A 71 -10.65 -3.37 0.19
CA GLY A 71 -11.73 -4.14 0.80
C GLY A 71 -12.01 -3.79 2.26
N ASP A 72 -11.18 -2.96 2.89
CA ASP A 72 -11.43 -2.47 4.25
C ASP A 72 -11.79 -0.97 4.21
N THR A 73 -13.09 -0.70 4.10
CA THR A 73 -13.68 0.65 4.21
C THR A 73 -14.73 0.72 5.31
N GLY A 74 -14.68 -0.20 6.28
CA GLY A 74 -15.75 -0.39 7.27
C GLY A 74 -15.76 0.65 8.39
N MET A 75 -14.69 1.43 8.56
CA MET A 75 -14.52 2.37 9.67
C MET A 75 -14.47 3.83 9.21
N THR A 76 -15.08 4.71 10.02
CA THR A 76 -15.31 6.16 9.75
C THR A 76 -14.04 6.98 9.50
N LEU A 77 -12.85 6.43 9.74
CA LEU A 77 -11.56 7.14 9.69
C LEU A 77 -10.61 6.64 8.57
N GLN A 78 -10.95 5.59 7.83
CA GLN A 78 -10.12 5.13 6.71
C GLN A 78 -10.34 6.04 5.49
N ARG A 79 -9.30 6.79 5.11
CA ARG A 79 -9.26 7.58 3.87
C ARG A 79 -8.13 7.04 3.00
N ILE A 80 -8.41 6.89 1.70
CA ILE A 80 -7.41 6.49 0.72
C ILE A 80 -7.19 7.66 -0.21
N MET A 81 -5.98 8.20 -0.17
CA MET A 81 -5.53 9.24 -1.08
C MET A 81 -4.46 8.64 -1.98
N LEU A 82 -4.76 8.53 -3.27
CA LEU A 82 -3.78 8.15 -4.29
C LEU A 82 -3.44 9.40 -5.08
N SER A 83 -2.23 9.92 -4.87
CA SER A 83 -1.68 10.96 -5.73
C SER A 83 -0.74 10.31 -6.75
N LEU A 84 -1.15 10.28 -8.02
CA LEU A 84 -0.32 9.86 -9.14
C LEU A 84 0.26 11.12 -9.79
N HIS A 85 1.58 11.29 -9.72
CA HIS A 85 2.31 12.39 -10.35
C HIS A 85 2.98 11.94 -11.65
#